data_AF-A0AAN6RH23-F1
#
_entry.id   AF-A0AAN6RH23-F1
#
_cell.length_a   1.000
_cell.length_b   1.000
_cell.length_c   1.000
_cell.angle_alpha   90.00
_cell.angle_beta   90.00
_cell.angle_gamma   90.00
#
_symmetry.space_group_name_H-M   'P 1'
#
loop_
_entity.id
_entity.type
_entity.pdbx_description
1 polymer ?
#
loop_
_entity_poly.entity_id
_entity_poly.type
_entity_poly.pdbx_seq_one_letter_code
_entity_poly.pdbx_strand_id
1 'polypeptide(L)'
;MFSVNFSMLLRTLLFCSSASLVSAASADMPEILPNATDSQKDTFYFPPNCDLKPAFKGYSINHLSLVTSNLTRAITFYEEVIGLQHIFTYNASPKYHIAYLGHNTPGFTSCEEITQRKNEIKGLVEFIYLEGATNSPLPTMKKPNTYSHFGLIVPDVKVAEGRVAEWGGRVIKKAGEELDVTNNELGNAYGLGVEAIGALDDEELKAIVEAFKDARTGAIQSAFVADPDGNLIEIQPPVFE
;
A
#
# COMPACT_ATOMS: atom_id res chain seq x y z
N MET A 1 -49.23 10.80 37.89
CA MET A 1 -49.32 9.33 37.87
C MET A 1 -50.35 8.96 36.80
N PHE A 2 -49.91 8.82 35.54
CA PHE A 2 -50.73 8.36 34.43
C PHE A 2 -49.83 7.47 33.57
N SER A 3 -50.11 6.18 33.62
CA SER A 3 -49.52 5.14 32.78
C SER A 3 -50.49 4.90 31.63
N VAL A 4 -50.03 5.06 30.39
CA VAL A 4 -50.80 4.72 29.20
C VAL A 4 -50.10 3.55 28.52
N ASN A 5 -50.76 2.39 28.61
CA ASN A 5 -50.46 1.17 27.87
C ASN A 5 -50.74 1.39 26.38
N PHE A 6 -49.76 1.07 25.53
CA PHE A 6 -49.99 0.84 24.11
C PHE A 6 -49.63 -0.61 23.79
N SER A 7 -50.63 -1.48 23.92
CA SER A 7 -50.67 -2.80 23.32
C SER A 7 -51.49 -2.68 22.05
N MET A 8 -50.87 -2.86 20.89
CA MET A 8 -51.61 -3.03 19.65
C MET A 8 -50.88 -3.99 18.72
N LEU A 9 -51.55 -5.14 18.55
CA LEU A 9 -51.57 -6.06 17.41
C LEU A 9 -50.38 -5.98 16.43
N LEU A 10 -49.55 -7.02 16.42
CA LEU A 10 -48.85 -7.42 15.20
C LEU A 10 -49.33 -8.82 14.79
N ARG A 11 -50.11 -8.82 13.72
CA ARG A 11 -50.61 -10.02 13.04
C ARG A 11 -49.48 -10.70 12.29
N THR A 12 -49.50 -12.02 12.40
CA THR A 12 -48.82 -13.04 11.61
C THR A 12 -48.72 -12.70 10.12
N LEU A 13 -47.49 -12.64 9.60
CA LEU A 13 -47.16 -12.85 8.20
C LEU A 13 -45.94 -13.76 8.14
N LEU A 14 -46.20 -15.07 8.08
CA LEU A 14 -45.22 -16.08 7.72
C LEU A 14 -44.96 -15.93 6.22
N PHE A 15 -43.95 -15.15 5.83
CA PHE A 15 -43.42 -15.20 4.48
C PHE A 15 -42.35 -16.29 4.43
N CYS A 16 -42.67 -17.36 3.71
CA CYS A 16 -41.69 -18.33 3.22
C CYS A 16 -40.72 -17.59 2.29
N SER A 17 -39.59 -17.14 2.82
CA SER A 17 -38.43 -16.81 1.99
C SER A 17 -37.61 -18.08 1.83
N SER A 18 -37.80 -18.75 0.69
CA SER A 18 -36.79 -19.65 0.15
C SER A 18 -35.52 -18.84 -0.08
N ALA A 19 -34.61 -18.88 0.88
CA ALA A 19 -33.24 -18.42 0.68
C ALA A 19 -32.62 -19.30 -0.40
N SER A 20 -32.61 -18.82 -1.65
CA SER A 20 -31.73 -19.34 -2.67
C SER A 20 -30.31 -19.09 -2.18
N LEU A 21 -29.70 -20.12 -1.61
CA LEU A 21 -28.25 -20.23 -1.45
C LEU A 21 -27.65 -20.16 -2.84
N VAL A 22 -27.34 -18.95 -3.31
CA VAL A 22 -26.44 -18.75 -4.43
C VAL A 22 -25.09 -19.19 -3.89
N SER A 23 -24.73 -20.44 -4.15
CA SER A 23 -23.35 -20.90 -4.06
C SER A 23 -22.52 -19.91 -4.87
N ALA A 24 -21.75 -19.06 -4.20
CA ALA A 24 -20.72 -18.28 -4.85
C ALA A 24 -19.76 -19.30 -5.45
N ALA A 25 -19.95 -19.61 -6.73
CA ALA A 25 -18.96 -20.33 -7.49
C ALA A 25 -17.72 -19.45 -7.48
N SER A 26 -16.74 -19.83 -6.65
CA SER A 26 -15.36 -19.41 -6.83
C SER A 26 -15.01 -19.87 -8.25
N ALA A 27 -15.07 -18.94 -9.19
CA ALA A 27 -14.47 -19.19 -10.48
C ALA A 27 -12.97 -19.23 -10.19
N ASP A 28 -12.43 -20.44 -10.05
CA ASP A 28 -11.01 -20.64 -9.87
C ASP A 28 -10.31 -20.00 -11.06
N MET A 29 -9.67 -18.86 -10.79
CA MET A 29 -8.84 -18.18 -11.77
C MET A 29 -7.69 -19.13 -12.12
N PRO A 30 -7.33 -19.26 -13.40
CA PRO A 30 -6.25 -20.15 -13.80
C PRO A 30 -4.97 -19.74 -13.08
N GLU A 31 -4.22 -20.72 -12.58
CA GLU A 31 -2.88 -20.51 -12.05
C GLU A 31 -1.97 -20.09 -13.20
N ILE A 32 -1.44 -18.86 -13.13
CA ILE A 32 -0.63 -18.26 -14.21
C ILE A 32 0.86 -18.48 -13.96
N LEU A 33 1.26 -18.79 -12.73
CA LEU A 33 2.66 -18.92 -12.37
C LEU A 33 3.22 -20.24 -12.93
N PRO A 34 4.40 -20.22 -13.59
CA PRO A 34 5.06 -21.46 -13.96
C PRO A 34 5.44 -22.22 -12.69
N ASN A 35 5.28 -23.54 -12.69
CA ASN A 35 5.94 -24.39 -11.70
C ASN A 35 7.45 -24.20 -11.87
N ALA A 36 8.05 -23.42 -10.96
CA ALA A 36 9.50 -23.30 -10.89
C ALA A 36 10.05 -24.71 -10.65
N THR A 37 10.70 -25.28 -11.66
CA THR A 37 11.48 -26.51 -11.49
C THR A 37 12.89 -26.10 -11.05
N ASP A 38 13.58 -26.97 -10.30
CA ASP A 38 14.98 -26.84 -9.84
C ASP A 38 16.01 -26.41 -10.90
N SER A 39 15.63 -26.31 -12.17
CA SER A 39 16.49 -25.97 -13.31
C SER A 39 16.42 -24.50 -13.76
N GLN A 40 15.53 -23.68 -13.20
CA GLN A 40 15.40 -22.27 -13.60
C GLN A 40 16.50 -21.41 -12.97
N LYS A 41 17.61 -21.26 -13.69
CA LYS A 41 18.71 -20.37 -13.31
C LYS A 41 18.36 -18.87 -13.37
N ASP A 42 17.29 -18.52 -14.08
CA ASP A 42 16.81 -17.13 -14.14
C ASP A 42 15.63 -16.99 -13.17
N THR A 43 15.75 -16.06 -12.23
CA THR A 43 14.73 -15.72 -11.24
C THR A 43 13.59 -14.89 -11.82
N PHE A 44 13.73 -14.42 -13.07
CA PHE A 44 12.71 -13.65 -13.78
C PHE A 44 11.91 -14.54 -14.73
N TYR A 45 10.58 -14.48 -14.59
CA TYR A 45 9.64 -14.96 -15.59
C TYR A 45 8.98 -13.78 -16.29
N PHE A 46 9.02 -13.77 -17.63
CA PHE A 46 8.30 -12.81 -18.44
C PHE A 46 7.09 -13.49 -19.10
N PRO A 47 5.88 -12.88 -19.03
CA PRO A 47 4.72 -13.44 -19.71
C PRO A 47 4.96 -13.46 -21.23
N PRO A 48 4.39 -14.43 -21.96
CA PRO A 48 4.64 -14.62 -23.39
C PRO A 48 4.14 -13.47 -24.27
N ASN A 49 3.22 -12.64 -23.77
CA ASN A 49 2.77 -11.41 -24.43
C ASN A 49 2.61 -10.28 -23.40
N CYS A 50 2.79 -9.06 -23.88
CA CYS A 50 2.54 -7.81 -23.14
C CYS A 50 1.56 -6.93 -23.91
N ASP A 51 0.66 -7.56 -24.69
CA ASP A 51 -0.26 -6.86 -25.58
C ASP A 51 -1.24 -5.99 -24.79
N LEU A 52 -1.43 -4.76 -25.26
CA LEU A 52 -2.43 -3.87 -24.70
C LEU A 52 -3.82 -4.52 -24.82
N LYS A 53 -4.53 -4.59 -23.71
CA LYS A 53 -5.91 -5.08 -23.65
C LYS A 53 -6.85 -3.92 -24.04
N PRO A 54 -7.44 -3.87 -25.24
CA PRO A 54 -8.11 -2.67 -25.73
C PRO A 54 -9.29 -2.22 -24.86
N ALA A 55 -9.95 -3.16 -24.17
CA ALA A 55 -11.06 -2.91 -23.26
C ALA A 55 -10.69 -2.04 -22.05
N PHE A 56 -9.41 -1.98 -21.67
CA PHE A 56 -8.92 -1.20 -20.53
C PHE A 56 -8.16 0.07 -20.95
N LYS A 57 -8.29 0.49 -22.22
CA LYS A 57 -7.68 1.73 -22.69
C LYS A 57 -8.18 2.91 -21.84
N GLY A 58 -7.25 3.62 -21.21
CA GLY A 58 -7.54 4.77 -20.35
C GLY A 58 -7.70 4.44 -18.86
N TYR A 59 -7.66 3.16 -18.47
CA TYR A 59 -7.65 2.78 -17.05
C TYR A 59 -6.31 3.16 -16.44
N SER A 60 -6.33 3.63 -15.19
CA SER A 60 -5.12 3.91 -14.43
C SER A 60 -5.38 3.80 -12.93
N ILE A 61 -4.32 3.54 -12.16
CA ILE A 61 -4.37 3.61 -10.71
C ILE A 61 -4.33 5.10 -10.33
N ASN A 62 -5.40 5.60 -9.74
CA ASN A 62 -5.50 7.00 -9.32
C ASN A 62 -4.79 7.22 -7.98
N HIS A 63 -5.11 6.41 -6.97
CA HIS A 63 -4.59 6.57 -5.61
C HIS A 63 -4.36 5.24 -4.91
N LEU A 64 -3.51 5.28 -3.88
CA LEU A 64 -3.39 4.29 -2.82
C LEU A 64 -3.93 4.89 -1.52
N SER A 65 -4.65 4.10 -0.72
CA SER A 65 -5.24 4.56 0.55
C SER A 65 -4.53 3.93 1.74
N LEU A 66 -4.16 4.75 2.72
CA LEU A 66 -3.53 4.35 3.97
C LEU A 66 -4.38 4.84 5.14
N VAL A 67 -4.53 3.99 6.16
CA VAL A 67 -5.14 4.40 7.43
C VAL A 67 -4.04 4.87 8.37
N THR A 68 -4.14 6.10 8.86
CA THR A 68 -3.15 6.72 9.75
C THR A 68 -3.67 6.87 11.17
N SER A 69 -2.77 6.79 12.16
CA SER A 69 -3.09 7.10 13.56
C SER A 69 -3.07 8.60 13.88
N ASN A 70 -2.52 9.45 13.00
CA ASN A 70 -2.45 10.89 13.19
C ASN A 70 -2.35 11.61 11.84
N LEU A 71 -3.45 12.24 11.42
CA LEU A 71 -3.54 12.88 10.10
C LEU A 71 -2.53 14.03 9.91
N THR A 72 -2.37 14.89 10.92
CA THR A 72 -1.43 16.02 10.83
C THR A 72 0.00 15.53 10.66
N ARG A 73 0.41 14.52 11.45
CA ARG A 73 1.76 13.94 11.36
C ARG A 73 1.99 13.27 10.00
N ALA A 74 0.99 12.57 9.47
CA ALA A 74 1.07 11.98 8.14
C ALA A 74 1.22 13.08 7.07
N ILE A 75 0.35 14.09 7.06
CA ILE A 75 0.43 15.19 6.09
C ILE A 75 1.80 15.86 6.13
N THR A 76 2.28 16.26 7.31
CA THR A 76 3.60 16.92 7.43
C THR A 76 4.74 16.04 6.93
N PHE A 77 4.75 14.74 7.24
CA PHE A 77 5.80 13.86 6.73
C PHE A 77 5.76 13.77 5.20
N TYR A 78 4.57 13.55 4.63
CA TYR A 78 4.46 13.36 3.18
C TYR A 78 4.67 14.67 2.40
N GLU A 79 4.41 15.84 2.99
CA GLU A 79 4.75 17.14 2.38
C GLU A 79 6.24 17.46 2.50
N GLU A 80 6.78 17.47 3.71
CA GLU A 80 8.13 17.99 3.97
C GLU A 80 9.24 16.98 3.63
N VAL A 81 8.95 15.68 3.77
CA VAL A 81 9.93 14.61 3.55
C VAL A 81 9.82 14.02 2.16
N ILE A 82 8.60 13.63 1.78
CA ILE A 82 8.33 12.95 0.51
C ILE A 82 8.13 13.94 -0.65
N GLY A 83 7.75 15.19 -0.36
CA GLY A 83 7.52 16.21 -1.39
C GLY A 83 6.18 16.07 -2.12
N LEU A 84 5.17 15.50 -1.45
CA LEU A 84 3.79 15.61 -1.90
C LEU A 84 3.22 16.98 -1.53
N GLN A 85 2.12 17.35 -2.14
CA GLN A 85 1.33 18.53 -1.79
C GLN A 85 0.00 18.07 -1.23
N HIS A 86 -0.42 18.64 -0.09
CA HIS A 86 -1.78 18.47 0.41
C HIS A 86 -2.78 19.17 -0.51
N ILE A 87 -3.68 18.37 -1.10
CA ILE A 87 -4.68 18.85 -2.05
C ILE A 87 -5.94 19.29 -1.28
N PHE A 88 -6.55 18.38 -0.53
CA PHE A 88 -7.72 18.67 0.27
C PHE A 88 -7.86 17.68 1.43
N THR A 89 -8.60 18.11 2.46
CA THR A 89 -9.14 17.24 3.50
C THR A 89 -10.66 17.28 3.46
N TYR A 90 -11.28 16.12 3.28
CA TYR A 90 -12.71 15.92 3.41
C TYR A 90 -13.06 15.49 4.84
N ASN A 91 -13.78 16.37 5.55
CA ASN A 91 -14.24 16.14 6.92
C ASN A 91 -15.65 15.55 6.89
N ALA A 92 -15.78 14.23 6.78
CA ALA A 92 -17.10 13.57 6.70
C ALA A 92 -17.87 13.67 8.03
N SER A 93 -17.16 13.78 9.15
CA SER A 93 -17.71 14.05 10.48
C SER A 93 -16.67 14.79 11.34
N PRO A 94 -17.01 15.25 12.57
CA PRO A 94 -16.03 15.85 13.47
C PRO A 94 -14.83 14.96 13.83
N LYS A 95 -14.93 13.64 13.62
CA LYS A 95 -13.88 12.67 13.99
C LYS A 95 -13.36 11.84 12.82
N TYR A 96 -13.92 11.98 11.62
CA TYR A 96 -13.57 11.13 10.48
C TYR A 96 -13.17 11.98 9.29
N HIS A 97 -11.92 11.83 8.88
CA HIS A 97 -11.23 12.72 7.96
C HIS A 97 -10.55 11.91 6.87
N ILE A 98 -10.60 12.42 5.65
CA ILE A 98 -9.90 11.85 4.50
C ILE A 98 -9.06 12.95 3.87
N ALA A 99 -7.74 12.79 3.80
CA ALA A 99 -6.87 13.74 3.10
C ALA A 99 -6.30 13.12 1.82
N TYR A 100 -6.19 13.92 0.77
CA TYR A 100 -5.52 13.53 -0.48
C TYR A 100 -4.25 14.36 -0.67
N LEU A 101 -3.16 13.67 -0.95
CA LEU A 101 -1.87 14.25 -1.29
C LEU A 101 -1.41 13.74 -2.66
N GLY A 102 -0.64 14.55 -3.38
CA GLY A 102 -0.03 14.16 -4.64
C GLY A 102 1.08 15.11 -5.05
N HIS A 103 1.91 14.72 -6.01
CA HIS A 103 2.93 15.64 -6.52
C HIS A 103 2.28 16.78 -7.32
N ASN A 104 2.86 17.97 -7.18
CA ASN A 104 2.45 19.12 -7.98
C ASN A 104 2.62 18.76 -9.47
N THR A 105 1.50 18.76 -10.19
CA THR A 105 1.45 18.44 -11.61
C THR A 105 1.28 19.75 -12.37
N PRO A 106 2.09 20.04 -13.40
CA PRO A 106 1.87 21.22 -14.22
C PRO A 106 0.45 21.26 -14.80
N GLY A 107 -0.13 22.46 -14.91
CA GLY A 107 -1.45 22.66 -15.53
C GLY A 107 -2.62 22.78 -14.57
N PHE A 108 -2.36 22.88 -13.26
CA PHE A 108 -3.34 23.28 -12.26
C PHE A 108 -2.96 24.61 -11.62
N THR A 109 -3.95 25.44 -11.35
CA THR A 109 -3.77 26.80 -10.80
C THR A 109 -4.11 26.89 -9.31
N SER A 110 -4.82 25.89 -8.76
CA SER A 110 -5.20 25.83 -7.34
C SER A 110 -5.48 24.40 -6.89
N CYS A 111 -5.45 24.16 -5.57
CA CYS A 111 -5.87 22.88 -4.98
C CYS A 111 -7.36 22.56 -5.22
N GLU A 112 -8.21 23.59 -5.39
CA GLU A 112 -9.62 23.40 -5.75
C GLU A 112 -9.75 22.81 -7.17
N GLU A 113 -8.99 23.34 -8.13
CA GLU A 113 -8.96 22.80 -9.49
C GLU A 113 -8.44 21.36 -9.50
N ILE A 114 -7.36 21.10 -8.76
CA ILE A 114 -6.84 19.74 -8.55
C ILE A 114 -7.93 18.83 -7.99
N THR A 115 -8.70 19.28 -6.99
CA THR A 115 -9.77 18.48 -6.38
C THR A 115 -10.86 18.10 -7.40
N GLN A 116 -11.29 19.06 -8.23
CA GLN A 116 -12.30 18.83 -9.27
C GLN A 116 -11.82 17.85 -10.36
N ARG A 117 -10.52 17.86 -10.63
CA ARG A 117 -9.88 17.08 -11.70
C ARG A 117 -8.95 15.97 -11.18
N LYS A 118 -9.08 15.59 -9.91
CA LYS A 118 -8.14 14.67 -9.24
C LYS A 118 -8.02 13.31 -9.92
N ASN A 119 -9.05 12.89 -10.65
CA ASN A 119 -9.08 11.63 -11.39
C ASN A 119 -8.22 11.67 -12.67
N GLU A 120 -7.74 12.85 -13.09
CA GLU A 120 -6.74 13.01 -14.16
C GLU A 120 -5.30 12.81 -13.66
N ILE A 121 -5.11 12.86 -12.34
CA ILE A 121 -3.82 12.74 -11.68
C ILE A 121 -3.61 11.28 -11.27
N LYS A 122 -2.37 10.81 -11.35
CA LYS A 122 -1.98 9.44 -11.00
C LYS A 122 -1.08 9.46 -9.78
N GLY A 123 -1.10 8.37 -9.01
CA GLY A 123 -0.20 8.20 -7.87
C GLY A 123 -0.50 9.14 -6.69
N LEU A 124 -1.77 9.44 -6.45
CA LEU A 124 -2.17 10.15 -5.23
C LEU A 124 -2.07 9.22 -4.01
N VAL A 125 -1.89 9.81 -2.82
CA VAL A 125 -1.98 9.11 -1.54
C VAL A 125 -3.19 9.64 -0.79
N GLU A 126 -4.10 8.74 -0.44
CA GLU A 126 -5.26 9.02 0.40
C GLU A 126 -4.94 8.59 1.85
N PHE A 127 -5.17 9.47 2.82
CA PHE A 127 -5.11 9.14 4.24
C PHE A 127 -6.49 9.13 4.84
N ILE A 128 -6.85 8.02 5.48
CA ILE A 128 -8.07 7.89 6.28
C ILE A 128 -7.70 7.96 7.76
N TYR A 129 -8.37 8.84 8.49
CA TYR A 129 -8.14 9.07 9.91
C TYR A 129 -9.44 9.11 10.70
N LEU A 130 -9.50 8.32 11.78
CA LEU A 130 -10.56 8.32 12.78
C LEU A 130 -10.01 8.78 14.13
N GLU A 131 -10.42 9.96 14.59
CA GLU A 131 -10.02 10.52 15.88
C GLU A 131 -10.54 9.66 17.04
N GLY A 132 -9.63 9.32 17.96
CA GLY A 132 -9.95 8.51 19.13
C GLY A 132 -10.24 7.03 18.80
N ALA A 133 -9.77 6.55 17.64
CA ALA A 133 -9.78 5.12 17.34
C ALA A 133 -9.09 4.33 18.46
N THR A 134 -9.75 3.29 18.96
CA THR A 134 -9.24 2.43 20.04
C THR A 134 -8.29 1.35 19.53
N ASN A 135 -8.31 1.09 18.23
CA ASN A 135 -7.40 0.18 17.54
C ASN A 135 -6.63 0.95 16.48
N SER A 136 -5.31 0.79 16.46
CA SER A 136 -4.47 1.26 15.35
C SER A 136 -4.25 0.11 14.37
N PRO A 137 -4.34 0.34 13.05
CA PRO A 137 -3.92 -0.65 12.06
C PRO A 137 -2.49 -1.10 12.34
N LEU A 138 -2.22 -2.39 12.16
CA LEU A 138 -0.84 -2.90 12.24
C LEU A 138 -0.10 -2.51 10.96
N PRO A 139 0.99 -1.73 11.05
CA PRO A 139 1.78 -1.38 9.88
C PRO A 139 2.52 -2.60 9.32
N THR A 140 2.83 -2.54 8.02
CA THR A 140 3.47 -3.64 7.25
C THR A 140 4.77 -4.15 7.87
N MET A 141 5.59 -3.26 8.45
CA MET A 141 6.86 -3.66 9.06
C MET A 141 6.71 -4.36 10.42
N LYS A 142 5.54 -4.33 11.06
CA LYS A 142 5.36 -5.00 12.36
C LYS A 142 4.89 -6.44 12.23
N LYS A 143 4.15 -6.75 11.17
CA LYS A 143 3.58 -8.07 10.92
C LYS A 143 3.22 -8.17 9.44
N PRO A 144 3.48 -9.31 8.77
CA PRO A 144 3.04 -9.54 7.41
C PRO A 144 1.54 -9.26 7.26
N ASN A 145 1.20 -8.45 6.27
CA ASN A 145 -0.17 -8.15 5.91
C ASN A 145 -0.30 -8.02 4.37
N THR A 146 -1.49 -7.66 3.87
CA THR A 146 -1.77 -7.61 2.43
C THR A 146 -1.06 -6.47 1.70
N TYR A 147 -0.49 -5.51 2.43
CA TYR A 147 0.18 -4.34 1.89
C TYR A 147 1.67 -4.40 2.24
N SER A 148 2.55 -4.36 1.23
CA SER A 148 3.99 -4.38 1.41
C SER A 148 4.57 -2.96 1.45
N HIS A 149 4.62 -2.29 0.31
CA HIS A 149 5.11 -0.92 0.14
C HIS A 149 4.56 -0.33 -1.16
N PHE A 150 4.78 0.97 -1.36
CA PHE A 150 4.72 1.61 -2.67
C PHE A 150 6.08 2.20 -3.02
N GLY A 151 6.37 2.27 -4.31
CA GLY A 151 7.60 2.84 -4.85
C GLY A 151 7.45 4.32 -5.19
N LEU A 152 8.45 5.11 -4.82
CA LEU A 152 8.63 6.52 -5.14
C LEU A 152 9.86 6.67 -6.03
N ILE A 153 9.63 7.11 -7.27
CA ILE A 153 10.73 7.42 -8.19
C ILE A 153 11.28 8.80 -7.86
N VAL A 154 12.59 8.88 -7.62
CA VAL A 154 13.30 10.13 -7.34
C VAL A 154 14.50 10.31 -8.29
N PRO A 155 14.92 11.55 -8.59
CA PRO A 155 16.12 11.78 -9.41
C PRO A 155 17.42 11.31 -8.75
N ASP A 156 17.49 11.37 -7.42
CA ASP A 156 18.65 10.97 -6.64
C ASP A 156 18.20 10.35 -5.30
N VAL A 157 18.44 9.04 -5.15
CA VAL A 157 18.02 8.27 -3.98
C VAL A 157 18.77 8.73 -2.72
N LYS A 158 20.05 9.10 -2.82
CA LYS A 158 20.86 9.53 -1.68
C LYS A 158 20.43 10.88 -1.14
N VAL A 159 20.05 11.80 -2.02
CA VAL A 159 19.48 13.09 -1.60
C VAL A 159 18.14 12.89 -0.90
N ALA A 160 17.28 12.01 -1.42
CA ALA A 160 16.00 11.69 -0.80
C ALA A 160 16.16 11.00 0.57
N GLU A 161 17.06 10.02 0.69
CA GLU A 161 17.45 9.40 1.98
C GLU A 161 17.91 10.45 2.99
N GLY A 162 18.76 11.38 2.56
CA GLY A 162 19.29 12.45 3.42
C GLY A 162 18.17 13.32 3.98
N ARG A 163 17.18 13.68 3.15
CA ARG A 163 16.00 14.43 3.58
C ARG A 163 15.16 13.66 4.60
N VAL A 164 14.97 12.36 4.39
CA VAL A 164 14.28 11.50 5.36
C VAL A 164 14.99 11.53 6.71
N ALA A 165 16.31 11.36 6.73
CA ALA A 165 17.09 11.38 7.96
C ALA A 165 17.08 12.77 8.65
N GLU A 166 17.19 13.86 7.89
CA GLU A 166 17.17 15.23 8.40
C GLU A 166 15.88 15.57 9.16
N TRP A 167 14.75 15.08 8.66
CA TRP A 167 13.44 15.25 9.28
C TRP A 167 13.12 14.21 10.36
N GLY A 168 14.11 13.42 10.80
CA GLY A 168 13.95 12.40 11.83
C GLY A 168 13.17 11.16 11.38
N GLY A 169 12.97 11.00 10.07
CA GLY A 169 12.41 9.79 9.48
C GLY A 169 13.37 8.60 9.60
N ARG A 170 12.81 7.38 9.50
CA ARG A 170 13.59 6.14 9.66
C ARG A 170 14.01 5.61 8.29
N VAL A 171 15.31 5.58 8.04
CA VAL A 171 15.88 4.83 6.91
C VAL A 171 16.12 3.39 7.37
N ILE A 172 15.42 2.45 6.75
CA ILE A 172 15.43 1.02 7.09
C ILE A 172 16.55 0.29 6.34
N LYS A 173 16.73 0.64 5.06
CA LYS A 173 17.85 0.22 4.21
C LYS A 173 18.30 1.40 3.37
N LYS A 174 19.60 1.60 3.23
CA LYS A 174 20.16 2.62 2.33
C LYS A 174 20.38 2.04 0.93
N ALA A 175 20.39 2.90 -0.08
CA ALA A 175 20.88 2.54 -1.40
C ALA A 175 22.35 2.12 -1.35
N GLY A 176 22.72 1.14 -2.17
CA GLY A 176 24.01 0.47 -2.17
C GLY A 176 24.16 -0.63 -1.12
N GLU A 177 23.24 -0.76 -0.15
CA GLU A 177 23.21 -1.90 0.77
C GLU A 177 22.44 -3.07 0.13
N GLU A 178 22.74 -4.30 0.55
CA GLU A 178 21.96 -5.49 0.19
C GLU A 178 20.61 -5.48 0.94
N LEU A 179 19.58 -6.09 0.36
CA LEU A 179 18.30 -6.28 1.03
C LEU A 179 18.40 -7.43 2.04
N ASP A 180 18.30 -7.11 3.32
CA ASP A 180 18.25 -8.10 4.39
C ASP A 180 16.80 -8.39 4.79
N VAL A 181 16.21 -9.42 4.20
CA VAL A 181 14.86 -9.91 4.57
C VAL A 181 14.85 -10.80 5.81
N THR A 182 16.02 -11.09 6.41
CA THR A 182 16.11 -11.75 7.73
C THR A 182 15.90 -10.76 8.87
N ASN A 183 15.99 -9.45 8.59
CA ASN A 183 15.52 -8.41 9.49
C ASN A 183 14.00 -8.50 9.66
N ASN A 184 13.53 -8.57 10.91
CA ASN A 184 12.09 -8.67 11.20
C ASN A 184 11.25 -7.57 10.54
N GLU A 185 11.72 -6.31 10.46
CA GLU A 185 10.93 -5.22 9.88
C GLU A 185 10.79 -5.33 8.36
N LEU A 186 11.91 -5.52 7.62
CA LEU A 186 11.87 -5.70 6.17
C LEU A 186 11.25 -7.05 5.79
N GLY A 187 11.62 -8.12 6.50
CA GLY A 187 11.02 -9.44 6.36
C GLY A 187 9.50 -9.37 6.50
N ASN A 188 8.98 -8.72 7.56
CA ASN A 188 7.54 -8.52 7.72
C ASN A 188 6.91 -7.79 6.52
N ALA A 189 7.53 -6.69 6.08
CA ALA A 189 7.00 -5.90 4.98
C ALA A 189 7.00 -6.67 3.65
N TYR A 190 7.96 -7.56 3.42
CA TYR A 190 8.04 -8.42 2.24
C TYR A 190 7.24 -9.73 2.38
N GLY A 191 6.50 -9.92 3.48
CA GLY A 191 5.74 -11.15 3.71
C GLY A 191 6.60 -12.35 4.13
N LEU A 192 7.85 -12.10 4.50
CA LEU A 192 8.85 -13.07 4.94
C LEU A 192 9.07 -13.03 6.47
N GLY A 193 8.14 -12.45 7.22
CA GLY A 193 8.14 -12.54 8.68
C GLY A 193 7.93 -13.98 9.15
N VAL A 194 8.46 -14.33 10.34
CA VAL A 194 8.41 -15.71 10.91
C VAL A 194 7.01 -16.33 10.90
N GLU A 195 5.97 -15.52 11.07
CA GLU A 195 4.58 -15.98 11.02
C GLU A 195 4.06 -16.31 9.61
N ALA A 196 4.67 -15.75 8.57
CA ALA A 196 4.27 -15.90 7.16
C ALA A 196 5.16 -16.88 6.38
N ILE A 197 6.43 -17.04 6.76
CA ILE A 197 7.38 -17.95 6.06
C ILE A 197 6.96 -19.41 6.11
N GLY A 198 6.10 -19.81 7.07
CA GLY A 198 5.53 -21.15 7.14
C GLY A 198 6.60 -22.24 7.17
N ALA A 199 6.82 -22.90 6.02
CA ALA A 199 7.73 -24.02 5.84
C ALA A 199 9.07 -23.66 5.16
N LEU A 200 9.33 -22.38 4.87
CA LEU A 200 10.62 -22.00 4.27
C LEU A 200 11.76 -22.34 5.23
N ASP A 201 12.77 -23.05 4.74
CA ASP A 201 13.99 -23.32 5.50
C ASP A 201 15.05 -22.21 5.33
N ASP A 202 16.15 -22.33 6.09
CA ASP A 202 17.23 -21.35 6.09
C ASP A 202 17.92 -21.25 4.72
N GLU A 203 17.93 -22.34 3.93
CA GLU A 203 18.52 -22.39 2.59
C GLU A 203 17.64 -21.66 1.58
N GLU A 204 16.31 -21.84 1.65
CA GLU A 204 15.33 -21.12 0.83
C GLU A 204 15.34 -19.62 1.13
N LEU A 205 15.43 -19.23 2.41
CA LEU A 205 15.53 -17.82 2.79
C LEU A 205 16.81 -17.17 2.25
N LYS A 206 17.95 -17.88 2.30
CA LYS A 206 19.21 -17.42 1.69
C LYS A 206 19.08 -17.29 0.17
N ALA A 207 18.39 -18.22 -0.49
CA ALA A 207 18.16 -18.14 -1.93
C ALA A 207 17.31 -16.92 -2.30
N ILE A 208 16.30 -16.57 -1.49
CA ILE A 208 15.51 -15.34 -1.66
C ILE A 208 16.40 -14.09 -1.51
N VAL A 209 17.22 -14.02 -0.45
CA VAL A 209 18.16 -12.91 -0.25
C VAL A 209 19.11 -12.77 -1.45
N GLU A 210 19.64 -13.88 -1.96
CA GLU A 210 20.54 -13.88 -3.11
C GLU A 210 19.82 -13.43 -4.40
N ALA A 211 18.55 -13.81 -4.59
CA ALA A 211 17.75 -13.39 -5.74
C ALA A 211 17.55 -11.85 -5.79
N PHE A 212 17.45 -11.19 -4.63
CA PHE A 212 17.36 -9.72 -4.55
C PHE A 212 18.67 -8.99 -4.92
N LYS A 213 19.78 -9.70 -5.10
CA LYS A 213 21.02 -9.09 -5.61
C LYS A 213 21.04 -8.92 -7.13
N ASP A 214 20.10 -9.53 -7.83
CA ASP A 214 19.96 -9.31 -9.27
C ASP A 214 19.63 -7.84 -9.53
N ALA A 215 20.49 -7.16 -10.29
CA ALA A 215 20.38 -5.73 -10.58
C ALA A 215 19.05 -5.36 -11.25
N ARG A 216 18.39 -6.29 -11.96
CA ARG A 216 17.07 -6.09 -12.56
C ARG A 216 15.96 -5.86 -11.53
N THR A 217 16.16 -6.30 -10.28
CA THR A 217 15.22 -6.05 -9.18
C THR A 217 15.30 -4.61 -8.67
N GLY A 218 16.43 -3.93 -8.86
CA GLY A 218 16.66 -2.60 -8.33
C GLY A 218 16.90 -2.51 -6.82
N ALA A 219 16.83 -3.64 -6.09
CA ALA A 219 16.80 -3.62 -4.63
C ALA A 219 18.07 -3.01 -4.01
N ILE A 220 19.24 -3.17 -4.65
CA ILE A 220 20.50 -2.56 -4.20
C ILE A 220 20.45 -1.04 -4.42
N GLN A 221 19.99 -0.58 -5.57
CA GLN A 221 19.94 0.84 -5.94
C GLN A 221 18.84 1.61 -5.18
N SER A 222 17.80 0.92 -4.72
CA SER A 222 16.72 1.48 -3.92
C SER A 222 17.10 1.65 -2.44
N ALA A 223 16.51 2.67 -1.82
CA ALA A 223 16.46 2.83 -0.36
C ALA A 223 15.06 2.50 0.15
N PHE A 224 14.97 2.08 1.41
CA PHE A 224 13.70 1.79 2.06
C PHE A 224 13.58 2.62 3.32
N VAL A 225 12.45 3.31 3.44
CA VAL A 225 12.17 4.20 4.56
C VAL A 225 10.82 3.90 5.17
N ALA A 226 10.64 4.26 6.42
CA ALA A 226 9.35 4.15 7.09
C ALA A 226 8.63 5.49 7.15
N ASP A 227 7.34 5.46 6.86
CA ASP A 227 6.46 6.56 7.24
C ASP A 227 6.21 6.58 8.77
N PRO A 228 5.58 7.64 9.31
CA PRO A 228 5.37 7.79 10.75
C PRO A 228 4.46 6.72 11.39
N ASP A 229 3.65 6.02 10.59
CA ASP A 229 2.81 4.92 11.06
C ASP A 229 3.52 3.55 10.93
N GLY A 230 4.65 3.49 10.24
CA GLY A 230 5.48 2.30 10.07
C GLY A 230 5.24 1.58 8.73
N ASN A 231 4.61 2.23 7.77
CA ASN A 231 4.51 1.70 6.41
C ASN A 231 5.85 1.85 5.69
N LEU A 232 6.21 0.86 4.89
CA LEU A 232 7.43 0.87 4.10
C LEU A 232 7.20 1.65 2.79
N ILE A 233 8.16 2.50 2.45
CA ILE A 233 8.24 3.24 1.19
C ILE A 233 9.57 2.87 0.54
N GLU A 234 9.52 2.42 -0.72
CA GLU A 234 10.71 2.22 -1.54
C GLU A 234 11.03 3.51 -2.29
N ILE A 235 12.24 4.03 -2.13
CA ILE A 235 12.76 5.18 -2.87
C ILE A 235 13.72 4.64 -3.93
N GLN A 236 13.38 4.83 -5.20
CA GLN A 236 14.07 4.20 -6.34
C GLN A 236 14.45 5.22 -7.42
N PRO A 237 15.51 4.97 -8.21
CA PRO A 237 15.82 5.77 -9.39
C PRO A 237 14.79 5.54 -10.51
N PRO A 238 14.74 6.41 -11.53
CA PRO A 238 13.84 6.22 -12.68
C PRO A 238 14.23 5.05 -13.58
N VAL A 239 15.50 4.63 -13.53
CA VAL A 239 16.06 3.51 -14.29
C VAL A 239 17.09 2.82 -13.40
N PHE A 240 17.08 1.49 -13.41
CA PHE A 240 18.14 0.69 -12.80
C PHE A 240 19.24 0.45 -13.85
N GLU A 241 20.47 0.80 -13.49
CA GLU A 241 21.69 0.51 -14.28
C GLU A 241 22.24 -0.88 -13.98
#